data_AF-A0A4R6NZJ1-F1
#
_entry.id   AF-A0A4R6NZJ1-F1
#
_cell.length_a   1.000
_cell.length_b   1.000
_cell.length_c   1.000
_cell.angle_alpha   90.00
_cell.angle_beta   90.00
_cell.angle_gamma   90.00
#
_symmetry.space_group_name_H-M   'P 1'
#
loop_
_entity.id
_entity.type
_entity.pdbx_description
1 polymer ?
#
loop_
_entity_poly.entity_id
_entity_poly.type
_entity_poly.pdbx_seq_one_letter_code
_entity_poly.pdbx_strand_id
1 'polypeptide(L)'
;MASKKTTAVTETAPMSRWAKMRADAEQAREKTEPYMFDGTNPPTPVHEPVTSEQVLAFAELIDKRGSVDPANLPRLIKAVLGDSYDAVWDVVRTVDANVILPLLEDINAHFHSLPTEAGDLPGGASAS
;
A
#
# COMPACT_ATOMS: atom_id res chain seq x y z
N MET A 1 11.69 -38.23 50.98
CA MET A 1 10.68 -38.06 49.92
C MET A 1 11.18 -37.03 48.93
N ALA A 2 11.52 -37.42 47.70
CA ALA A 2 12.05 -36.50 46.69
C ALA A 2 10.95 -36.12 45.70
N SER A 3 10.43 -34.91 45.83
CA SER A 3 9.44 -34.36 44.90
C SER A 3 10.13 -33.86 43.64
N LYS A 4 10.04 -34.65 42.56
CA LYS A 4 10.36 -34.19 41.20
C LYS A 4 9.30 -33.18 40.78
N LYS A 5 9.64 -31.89 40.73
CA LYS A 5 8.78 -30.86 40.15
C LYS A 5 9.12 -30.79 38.66
N THR A 6 8.25 -31.41 37.87
CA THR A 6 8.27 -31.39 36.40
C THR A 6 8.23 -29.96 35.90
N THR A 7 9.29 -29.55 35.20
CA THR A 7 9.34 -28.31 34.42
C THR A 7 8.34 -28.45 33.27
N ALA A 8 7.25 -27.70 33.32
CA ALA A 8 6.32 -27.60 32.19
C ALA A 8 7.04 -26.86 31.06
N VAL A 9 7.53 -27.60 30.08
CA VAL A 9 7.89 -27.05 28.78
C VAL A 9 6.58 -26.56 28.17
N THR A 10 6.39 -25.24 28.14
CA THR A 10 5.31 -24.63 27.37
C THR A 10 5.67 -24.84 25.90
N GLU A 11 5.14 -25.92 25.33
CA GLU A 11 5.27 -26.24 23.92
C GLU A 11 4.46 -25.19 23.15
N THR A 12 5.15 -24.19 22.61
CA THR A 12 4.55 -23.18 21.75
C THR A 12 3.90 -23.90 20.57
N ALA A 13 2.57 -23.83 20.46
CA ALA A 13 1.85 -24.43 19.35
C ALA A 13 2.50 -24.01 18.01
N PRO A 14 2.71 -24.94 17.06
CA PRO A 14 3.39 -24.61 15.81
C PRO A 14 2.60 -23.53 15.06
N MET A 15 3.28 -22.43 14.71
CA MET A 15 2.69 -21.35 13.90
C MET A 15 2.08 -21.92 12.62
N SER A 16 0.92 -21.39 12.22
CA SER A 16 0.32 -21.75 10.93
C SER A 16 1.21 -21.28 9.77
N ARG A 17 1.14 -21.97 8.63
CA ARG A 17 1.90 -21.62 7.42
C ARG A 17 1.65 -20.17 6.97
N TRP A 18 0.41 -19.70 7.07
CA TRP A 18 0.03 -18.31 6.77
C TRP A 18 0.63 -17.31 7.76
N ALA A 19 0.59 -17.62 9.06
CA ALA A 19 1.15 -16.73 10.08
C ALA A 19 2.67 -16.58 9.91
N LYS A 20 3.37 -17.69 9.62
CA LYS A 20 4.80 -17.65 9.31
C LYS A 20 5.09 -16.82 8.06
N MET A 21 4.37 -17.06 6.97
CA MET A 21 4.57 -16.32 5.71
C MET A 21 4.34 -14.81 5.88
N ARG A 22 3.35 -14.40 6.66
CA ARG A 22 3.09 -12.99 6.96
C ARG A 22 4.22 -12.37 7.78
N ALA A 23 4.67 -13.05 8.84
CA ALA A 23 5.75 -12.57 9.68
C ALA A 23 7.07 -12.44 8.90
N ASP A 24 7.38 -13.43 8.06
CA ASP A 24 8.57 -13.42 7.19
C ASP A 24 8.50 -12.24 6.19
N ALA A 25 7.31 -11.97 5.61
CA ALA A 25 7.11 -10.85 4.69
C ALA A 25 7.20 -9.48 5.38
N GLU A 26 6.66 -9.34 6.60
CA GLU A 26 6.75 -8.12 7.40
C GLU A 26 8.20 -7.81 7.82
N GLN A 27 8.99 -8.84 8.15
CA GLN A 27 10.40 -8.69 8.51
C GLN A 27 11.29 -8.34 7.31
N ALA A 28 10.97 -8.86 6.13
CA ALA A 28 11.72 -8.59 4.91
C ALA A 28 11.39 -7.22 4.29
N ARG A 29 10.36 -6.51 4.78
CA ARG A 29 9.96 -5.23 4.22
C ARG A 29 10.98 -4.14 4.55
N GLU A 30 11.58 -3.58 3.52
CA GLU A 30 12.29 -2.31 3.58
C GLU A 30 11.28 -1.18 3.70
N LYS A 31 11.54 -0.22 4.59
CA LYS A 31 10.67 0.95 4.75
C LYS A 31 11.14 2.05 3.81
N THR A 32 10.29 2.41 2.86
CA THR A 32 10.48 3.61 2.03
C THR A 32 10.16 4.86 2.84
N GLU A 33 10.94 5.93 2.64
CA GLU A 33 10.62 7.24 3.23
C GLU A 33 9.25 7.72 2.75
N PRO A 34 8.45 8.40 3.59
CA PRO A 34 7.13 8.90 3.17
C PRO A 34 7.25 9.94 2.06
N TYR A 35 6.26 9.96 1.17
CA TYR A 35 6.06 11.06 0.23
C TYR A 35 5.51 12.26 1.01
N MET A 36 6.18 13.42 0.95
CA MET A 36 5.77 14.60 1.70
C MET A 36 4.87 15.49 0.86
N PHE A 37 3.55 15.42 1.07
CA PHE A 37 2.59 16.27 0.37
C PHE A 37 2.63 17.71 0.89
N ASP A 38 3.16 18.61 0.07
CA ASP A 38 3.42 20.02 0.40
C ASP A 38 2.21 20.96 0.23
N GLY A 39 1.07 20.45 -0.24
CA GLY A 39 -0.19 21.20 -0.30
C GLY A 39 -0.82 21.49 1.07
N THR A 40 -0.23 20.97 2.15
CA THR A 40 -0.67 21.17 3.54
C THR A 40 0.42 21.85 4.37
N ASN A 41 0.04 22.46 5.49
CA ASN A 41 0.99 23.06 6.43
C ASN A 41 0.71 22.60 7.87
N PRO A 42 1.58 21.78 8.50
CA PRO A 42 2.82 21.23 7.94
C PRO A 42 2.57 20.24 6.79
N PRO A 43 3.57 19.92 5.95
CA PRO A 43 3.44 18.91 4.90
C PRO A 43 2.94 17.57 5.45
N THR A 44 2.04 16.92 4.73
CA THR A 44 1.41 15.66 5.16
C THR A 44 2.22 14.46 4.66
N PRO A 45 2.68 13.57 5.53
CA PRO A 45 3.43 12.38 5.12
C PRO A 45 2.47 11.30 4.59
N VAL A 46 2.53 11.03 3.29
CA VAL A 46 1.85 9.90 2.65
C VAL A 46 2.79 8.70 2.69
N HIS A 47 2.30 7.57 3.21
CA HIS A 47 3.08 6.34 3.32
C HIS A 47 2.84 5.40 2.13
N GLU A 48 3.80 4.51 1.91
CA GLU A 48 3.71 3.49 0.86
C GLU A 48 2.42 2.65 1.01
N PRO A 49 1.73 2.31 -0.10
CA PRO A 49 0.61 1.37 -0.09
C PRO A 49 1.08 0.00 0.40
N VAL A 50 0.72 -0.37 1.63
CA VAL A 50 1.27 -1.56 2.28
C VAL A 50 0.33 -2.77 2.30
N THR A 51 -0.98 -2.54 2.22
CA THR A 51 -1.98 -3.61 2.24
C THR A 51 -2.40 -3.99 0.83
N SER A 52 -2.87 -5.23 0.64
CA SER A 52 -3.36 -5.70 -0.65
C SER A 52 -4.49 -4.82 -1.22
N GLU A 53 -5.36 -4.28 -0.38
CA GLU A 53 -6.43 -3.36 -0.82
C GLU A 53 -5.86 -2.04 -1.36
N GLN A 54 -4.86 -1.48 -0.70
CA GLN A 54 -4.21 -0.24 -1.13
C GLN A 54 -3.45 -0.45 -2.44
N VAL A 55 -2.68 -1.54 -2.55
CA VAL A 55 -1.94 -1.86 -3.78
C VAL A 55 -2.89 -2.08 -4.96
N LEU A 56 -4.00 -2.81 -4.76
CA LEU A 56 -5.00 -3.02 -5.80
C LEU A 56 -5.70 -1.72 -6.21
N ALA A 57 -6.04 -0.86 -5.25
CA ALA A 57 -6.64 0.44 -5.54
C ALA A 57 -5.67 1.33 -6.33
N PHE A 58 -4.39 1.29 -5.96
CA PHE A 58 -3.34 2.01 -6.66
C PHE A 58 -3.18 1.51 -8.10
N ALA A 59 -3.19 0.19 -8.31
CA ALA A 59 -3.12 -0.42 -9.64
C ALA A 59 -4.31 -0.04 -10.52
N GLU A 60 -5.52 -0.06 -9.97
CA GLU A 60 -6.72 0.34 -10.71
C GLU A 60 -6.67 1.80 -11.16
N LEU A 61 -6.12 2.70 -10.33
CA LEU A 61 -5.99 4.12 -10.67
C LEU A 61 -4.96 4.37 -11.78
N ILE A 62 -3.82 3.68 -11.75
CA ILE A 62 -2.72 3.86 -12.71
C ILE A 62 -3.02 3.17 -14.06
N ASP A 63 -3.61 1.97 -14.04
CA ASP A 63 -3.89 1.19 -15.25
C ASP A 63 -5.00 1.81 -16.11
N LYS A 64 -6.04 2.36 -15.46
CA LYS A 64 -7.22 2.90 -16.15
C LYS A 64 -7.16 4.40 -16.39
N ARG A 65 -6.02 4.96 -16.82
CA ARG A 65 -5.86 6.41 -17.11
C ARG A 65 -7.08 6.95 -17.90
N GLY A 66 -7.94 7.74 -17.24
CA GLY A 66 -9.16 8.32 -17.84
C GLY A 66 -10.38 7.42 -18.01
N SER A 67 -10.32 6.15 -17.57
CA SER A 67 -11.42 5.15 -17.65
C SER A 67 -11.87 4.61 -16.29
N VAL A 68 -11.34 5.17 -15.19
CA VAL A 68 -11.87 4.95 -13.85
C VAL A 68 -13.26 5.58 -13.74
N ASP A 69 -14.22 4.81 -13.23
CA ASP A 69 -15.55 5.32 -12.91
C ASP A 69 -15.45 6.46 -11.87
N PRO A 70 -15.89 7.69 -12.21
CA PRO A 70 -15.83 8.83 -11.29
C PRO A 70 -16.52 8.56 -9.94
N ALA A 71 -17.53 7.70 -9.90
CA ALA A 71 -18.21 7.34 -8.65
C ALA A 71 -17.31 6.54 -7.69
N ASN A 72 -16.33 5.79 -8.23
CA ASN A 72 -15.39 4.98 -7.46
C ASN A 72 -14.11 5.74 -7.09
N LEU A 73 -13.83 6.87 -7.75
CA LEU A 73 -12.60 7.63 -7.59
C LEU A 73 -12.31 8.05 -6.13
N PRO A 74 -13.27 8.59 -5.35
CA PRO A 74 -13.00 8.95 -3.95
C PRO A 74 -12.63 7.74 -3.09
N ARG A 75 -13.25 6.58 -3.33
CA ARG A 75 -12.97 5.34 -2.61
C ARG A 75 -11.54 4.85 -2.89
N LEU A 76 -11.14 4.88 -4.16
CA LEU A 76 -9.81 4.44 -4.58
C LEU A 76 -8.72 5.38 -4.05
N ILE A 77 -8.94 6.70 -4.14
CA ILE A 77 -8.02 7.69 -3.57
C ILE A 77 -7.90 7.52 -2.05
N LYS A 78 -9.02 7.26 -1.36
CA LYS A 78 -9.01 6.98 0.08
C LYS A 78 -8.21 5.73 0.43
N ALA A 79 -8.37 4.66 -0.33
CA ALA A 79 -7.58 3.46 -0.13
C ALA A 79 -6.08 3.78 -0.29
N VAL A 80 -5.70 4.45 -1.38
CA VAL A 80 -4.30 4.83 -1.63
C VAL A 80 -3.70 5.71 -0.53
N LEU A 81 -4.38 6.78 -0.15
CA LEU A 81 -3.84 7.76 0.80
C LEU A 81 -3.92 7.31 2.26
N GLY A 82 -4.78 6.34 2.58
CA GLY A 82 -4.95 5.81 3.93
C GLY A 82 -5.18 6.90 4.96
N ASP A 83 -4.35 6.95 6.00
CA ASP A 83 -4.45 7.91 7.09
C ASP A 83 -4.22 9.37 6.65
N SER A 84 -3.55 9.59 5.51
CA SER A 84 -3.35 10.92 4.94
C SER A 84 -4.56 11.44 4.16
N TYR A 85 -5.56 10.57 3.93
CA TYR A 85 -6.66 10.89 3.03
C TYR A 85 -7.36 12.19 3.40
N ASP A 86 -7.79 12.37 4.65
CA ASP A 86 -8.62 13.52 5.01
C ASP A 86 -7.85 14.85 4.80
N ALA A 87 -6.57 14.90 5.20
CA ALA A 87 -5.75 16.10 5.05
C ALA A 87 -5.43 16.43 3.58
N VAL A 88 -5.05 15.43 2.79
CA VAL A 88 -4.75 15.62 1.36
C VAL A 88 -6.03 15.91 0.57
N TRP A 89 -7.11 15.17 0.84
CA TRP A 89 -8.39 15.29 0.15
C TRP A 89 -9.01 16.67 0.36
N ASP A 90 -8.89 17.27 1.54
CA ASP A 90 -9.38 18.63 1.79
C ASP A 90 -8.72 19.69 0.90
N VAL A 91 -7.47 19.46 0.49
CA VAL A 91 -6.76 20.32 -0.45
C VAL A 91 -7.17 20.01 -1.89
N VAL A 92 -7.19 18.72 -2.27
CA VAL A 92 -7.31 18.35 -3.69
C VAL A 92 -8.76 18.23 -4.18
N ARG A 93 -9.75 18.06 -3.30
CA ARG A 93 -11.16 17.86 -3.71
C ARG A 93 -11.77 19.08 -4.43
N THR A 94 -11.17 20.26 -4.26
CA THR A 94 -11.63 21.51 -4.90
C THR A 94 -10.78 21.91 -6.09
N VAL A 95 -9.72 21.17 -6.41
CA VAL A 95 -8.86 21.45 -7.56
C VAL A 95 -9.38 20.76 -8.82
N ASP A 96 -8.85 21.15 -9.97
CA ASP A 96 -9.17 20.51 -11.23
C ASP A 96 -8.77 19.02 -11.22
N ALA A 97 -9.65 18.15 -11.71
CA ALA A 97 -9.44 16.71 -11.75
C ALA A 97 -8.17 16.31 -12.51
N ASN A 98 -7.71 17.15 -13.46
CA ASN A 98 -6.48 16.95 -14.22
C ASN A 98 -5.21 17.06 -13.36
N VAL A 99 -5.31 17.55 -12.10
CA VAL A 99 -4.18 17.65 -11.16
C VAL A 99 -4.08 16.42 -10.26
N ILE A 100 -5.20 15.71 -10.04
CA ILE A 100 -5.25 14.55 -9.15
C ILE A 100 -4.47 13.37 -9.73
N LEU A 101 -4.62 13.09 -11.03
CA LEU A 101 -3.91 11.98 -11.68
C LEU A 101 -2.38 12.18 -11.67
N PRO A 102 -1.83 13.35 -12.03
CA PRO A 102 -0.40 13.61 -11.88
C PRO A 102 0.12 13.46 -10.44
N LEU A 103 -0.66 13.87 -9.42
CA LEU A 103 -0.29 13.66 -8.02
C LEU A 103 -0.17 12.16 -7.69
N LEU A 104 -1.13 11.35 -8.13
CA LEU A 104 -1.08 9.91 -7.92
C LEU A 104 0.08 9.24 -8.67
N GLU A 105 0.42 9.72 -9.87
CA GLU A 105 1.57 9.27 -10.63
C GLU A 105 2.90 9.63 -9.93
N ASP A 106 3.01 10.83 -9.38
CA ASP A 106 4.19 11.29 -8.62
C ASP A 106 4.38 10.47 -7.33
N ILE A 107 3.28 10.21 -6.61
CA ILE A 107 3.29 9.29 -5.45
C ILE A 107 3.73 7.88 -5.87
N ASN A 108 3.26 7.37 -7.01
CA ASN A 108 3.69 6.05 -7.52
C ASN A 108 5.18 6.00 -7.83
N ALA A 109 5.67 7.07 -8.48
CA ALA A 109 7.06 7.19 -8.88
C ALA A 109 7.97 7.22 -7.66
N HIS A 110 7.55 7.90 -6.57
CA HIS A 110 8.27 7.92 -5.30
C HIS A 110 8.38 6.53 -4.65
N PHE A 111 7.31 5.74 -4.67
CA PHE A 111 7.30 4.41 -4.04
C PHE A 111 7.77 3.26 -4.93
N HIS A 112 7.95 3.49 -6.24
CA HIS A 112 8.23 2.44 -7.24
C HIS A 112 7.24 1.26 -7.16
N SER A 113 6.03 1.51 -6.64
CA SER A 113 5.14 0.46 -6.16
C SER A 113 4.47 -0.31 -7.28
N LEU A 114 4.30 0.29 -8.47
CA LEU A 114 3.72 -0.36 -9.64
C LEU A 114 4.36 0.15 -10.94
N PRO A 115 4.58 -0.73 -11.94
CA PRO A 115 5.04 -0.31 -13.26
C PRO A 115 4.01 0.65 -13.87
N THR A 116 4.47 1.82 -14.30
CA THR A 116 3.65 2.85 -14.95
C THR A 116 3.25 2.50 -16.39
N GLU A 117 3.77 1.38 -16.91
CA GLU A 117 3.44 0.78 -18.20
C GLU A 117 2.92 -0.65 -18.00
N ALA A 118 1.80 -0.98 -18.65
CA ALA A 118 1.11 -2.28 -18.57
C ALA A 118 1.92 -3.49 -19.06
N GLY A 119 3.20 -3.31 -19.42
CA GLY A 119 4.07 -4.36 -19.95
C GLY A 119 4.98 -5.04 -18.94
N ASP A 120 5.14 -4.51 -17.73
CA ASP A 120 6.23 -4.91 -16.82
C ASP A 120 5.76 -5.54 -15.50
N LEU A 121 4.60 -6.22 -15.54
CA LEU A 121 4.22 -7.13 -14.46
C LEU A 121 5.06 -8.42 -14.57
N PRO A 122 5.85 -8.80 -13.54
CA PRO A 122 6.61 -10.04 -13.55
C PRO A 122 5.64 -11.23 -13.57
N GLY A 123 5.49 -11.82 -14.75
CA GLY A 123 4.53 -12.89 -15.04
C GLY A 123 4.03 -12.93 -16.49
N GLY A 124 4.28 -11.87 -17.28
CA GLY A 124 3.84 -11.76 -18.68
C GLY A 124 4.57 -12.62 -19.72
N ALA A 125 5.52 -13.48 -19.32
CA ALA A 125 6.14 -14.43 -20.26
C ALA A 125 5.43 -15.78 -20.19
N SER A 126 4.23 -15.86 -20.78
CA SER A 126 3.68 -17.16 -21.20
C SER A 126 4.17 -17.48 -22.61
N ALA A 127 4.97 -18.55 -22.68
CA ALA A 127 5.14 -19.49 -23.79
C ALA A 127 4.91 -18.97 -25.22
N SER A 128 5.97 -19.00 -26.03
CA SER A 128 5.93 -19.42 -27.44
C SER A 128 7.24 -20.10 -27.80
#